data_AF-A0A947C0H7-F1
#
_entry.id   AF-A0A947C0H7-F1
#
_cell.length_a   1.000
_cell.length_b   1.000
_cell.length_c   1.000
_cell.angle_alpha   90.00
_cell.angle_beta   90.00
_cell.angle_gamma   90.00
#
_symmetry.space_group_name_H-M   'P 1'
#
loop_
_entity.id
_entity.type
_entity.pdbx_description
1 polymer ?
#
loop_
_entity_poly.entity_id
_entity_poly.type
_entity_poly.pdbx_seq_one_letter_code
_entity_poly.pdbx_strand_id
1 'polypeptide(L)'
;MAKPAKGKAKVKVTKSGKKVSYGQAGKAKDGGPRVKAGTSKGDSYCARSLGIKKGLSKKKQNDPNTPNNLSRKRWKCSGAKSRK
;
A
#
# COMPACT_ATOMS: atom_id res chain seq x y z
N MET A 1 16.56 -6.03 -11.54
CA MET A 1 15.28 -5.46 -11.03
C MET A 1 15.52 -4.85 -9.65
N ALA A 2 14.99 -3.66 -9.32
CA ALA A 2 15.26 -3.04 -8.02
C ALA A 2 14.74 -3.90 -6.86
N LYS A 3 15.56 -4.09 -5.81
CA LYS A 3 15.19 -4.85 -4.61
C LYS A 3 14.44 -3.95 -3.61
N PRO A 4 13.33 -4.41 -3.00
CA PRO A 4 12.71 -3.69 -1.90
C PRO A 4 13.63 -3.58 -0.68
N ALA A 5 13.44 -2.52 0.10
CA ALA A 5 14.08 -2.38 1.41
C ALA A 5 13.72 -3.56 2.34
N LYS A 6 14.57 -3.84 3.33
CA LYS A 6 14.37 -4.92 4.31
C LYS A 6 12.96 -4.83 4.93
N GLY A 7 12.23 -5.94 4.94
CA GLY A 7 10.85 -6.01 5.45
C GLY A 7 9.76 -5.46 4.53
N LYS A 8 10.09 -4.96 3.33
CA LYS A 8 9.10 -4.46 2.35
C LYS A 8 8.85 -5.46 1.23
N ALA A 9 7.60 -5.48 0.75
CA ALA A 9 7.17 -6.49 -0.22
C ALA A 9 7.39 -6.09 -1.68
N LYS A 10 7.39 -4.79 -2.00
CA LYS A 10 7.57 -4.27 -3.36
C LYS A 10 8.37 -2.97 -3.32
N VAL A 11 8.96 -2.62 -4.45
CA VAL A 11 9.59 -1.33 -4.70
C VAL A 11 9.09 -0.79 -6.03
N LYS A 12 8.81 0.51 -6.07
CA LYS A 12 8.56 1.27 -7.30
C LYS A 12 9.75 2.19 -7.56
N VAL A 13 10.26 2.19 -8.77
CA VAL A 13 11.19 3.21 -9.25
C VAL A 13 10.34 4.29 -9.94
N THR A 14 10.43 5.55 -9.50
CA THR A 14 9.71 6.67 -10.13
C THR A 14 10.41 7.09 -11.42
N LYS A 15 9.74 7.95 -12.22
CA LYS A 15 10.34 8.53 -13.42
C LYS A 15 11.65 9.28 -13.13
N SER A 16 11.73 9.92 -11.95
CA SER A 16 12.94 10.59 -11.46
C SER A 16 14.00 9.65 -10.86
N GLY A 17 13.85 8.32 -10.99
CA GLY A 17 14.79 7.35 -10.45
C GLY A 17 14.66 7.04 -8.95
N LYS A 18 13.78 7.75 -8.23
CA LYS A 18 13.57 7.53 -6.78
C LYS A 18 12.99 6.14 -6.52
N LYS A 19 13.60 5.40 -5.60
CA LYS A 19 13.11 4.09 -5.13
C LYS A 19 12.16 4.27 -3.95
N VAL A 20 10.92 3.80 -4.09
CA VAL A 20 9.91 3.81 -3.03
C VAL A 20 9.50 2.39 -2.70
N SER A 21 9.90 1.91 -1.52
CA SER A 21 9.54 0.57 -1.02
C SER A 21 8.25 0.60 -0.21
N TYR A 22 7.35 -0.36 -0.44
CA TYR A 22 6.00 -0.36 0.14
C TYR A 22 5.43 -1.77 0.34
N GLY A 23 4.37 -1.85 1.16
CA GLY A 23 3.79 -3.11 1.63
C GLY A 23 4.72 -3.89 2.57
N GLN A 24 4.16 -4.68 3.47
CA GLN A 24 4.93 -5.53 4.37
C GLN A 24 5.21 -6.89 3.72
N ALA A 25 6.47 -7.31 3.79
CA ALA A 25 6.97 -8.58 3.25
C ALA A 25 6.41 -9.82 3.99
N GLY A 26 6.65 -10.99 3.41
CA GLY A 26 6.29 -12.27 3.98
C GLY A 26 4.87 -12.73 3.67
N LYS A 27 4.55 -13.93 4.18
CA LYS A 27 3.23 -14.56 4.12
C LYS A 27 2.38 -14.12 5.33
N ALA A 28 1.08 -14.32 5.24
CA ALA A 28 0.21 -14.24 6.43
C ALA A 28 0.43 -15.48 7.31
N LYS A 29 -0.13 -15.48 8.53
CA LYS A 29 0.03 -16.58 9.50
C LYS A 29 -0.41 -17.94 8.92
N ASP A 30 -1.44 -17.91 8.10
CA ASP A 30 -2.02 -19.04 7.37
C ASP A 30 -1.25 -19.42 6.10
N GLY A 31 -0.02 -18.92 5.92
CA GLY A 31 0.81 -19.18 4.72
C GLY A 31 0.35 -18.49 3.44
N GLY A 32 -0.87 -17.93 3.44
CA GLY A 32 -1.45 -17.25 2.29
C GLY A 32 -0.90 -15.83 2.04
N PRO A 33 -1.39 -15.16 0.97
CA PRO A 33 -1.03 -13.77 0.68
C PRO A 33 -1.42 -12.83 1.83
N ARG A 34 -0.54 -11.89 2.18
CA ARG A 34 -0.85 -10.86 3.19
C ARG A 34 -1.93 -9.89 2.72
N VAL A 35 -1.91 -9.55 1.43
CA VAL A 35 -2.90 -8.68 0.80
C VAL A 35 -4.10 -9.52 0.41
N LYS A 36 -5.24 -9.23 1.05
CA LYS A 36 -6.52 -9.92 0.85
C LYS A 36 -7.58 -8.88 0.48
N ALA A 37 -7.54 -8.39 -0.76
CA ALA A 37 -8.49 -7.38 -1.23
C ALA A 37 -9.91 -7.97 -1.37
N GLY A 38 -10.94 -7.15 -1.15
CA GLY A 38 -12.34 -7.60 -1.18
C GLY A 38 -12.73 -8.48 0.01
N THR A 39 -12.04 -8.33 1.14
CA THR A 39 -12.33 -9.02 2.40
C THR A 39 -12.48 -8.01 3.53
N SER A 40 -13.08 -8.41 4.66
CA SER A 40 -13.15 -7.58 5.88
C SER A 40 -11.76 -7.07 6.31
N LYS A 41 -10.73 -7.92 6.22
CA LYS A 41 -9.33 -7.53 6.49
C LYS A 41 -8.82 -6.46 5.53
N GLY A 42 -9.19 -6.56 4.25
CA GLY A 42 -8.87 -5.57 3.23
C GLY A 42 -9.55 -4.23 3.51
N ASP A 43 -10.81 -4.25 3.91
CA ASP A 43 -11.57 -3.06 4.31
C ASP A 43 -10.94 -2.40 5.53
N SER A 44 -10.63 -3.16 6.58
CA SER A 44 -9.96 -2.63 7.77
C SER A 44 -8.63 -1.96 7.43
N TYR A 45 -7.87 -2.54 6.50
CA TYR A 45 -6.65 -1.92 5.99
C TYR A 45 -6.93 -0.61 5.25
N CYS A 46 -7.88 -0.61 4.30
CA CYS A 46 -8.20 0.54 3.47
C CYS A 46 -8.76 1.72 4.29
N ALA A 47 -9.56 1.45 5.33
CA ALA A 47 -10.08 2.43 6.28
C ALA A 47 -8.95 3.09 7.07
N ARG A 48 -8.08 2.30 7.71
CA ARG A 48 -6.91 2.83 8.43
C ARG A 48 -6.00 3.65 7.53
N SER A 49 -5.72 3.11 6.35
CA SER A 49 -4.89 3.78 5.35
C SER A 49 -5.52 5.09 4.83
N LEU A 50 -6.85 5.19 4.81
CA LEU A 50 -7.55 6.41 4.44
C LEU A 50 -7.38 7.47 5.54
N GLY A 51 -7.46 7.09 6.82
CA GLY A 51 -7.14 7.97 7.94
C GLY A 51 -5.73 8.55 7.83
N ILE A 52 -4.74 7.68 7.59
CA ILE A 52 -3.35 8.11 7.32
C ILE A 52 -3.30 9.09 6.15
N LYS A 53 -4.01 8.81 5.05
CA LYS A 53 -4.03 9.70 3.89
C LYS A 53 -4.60 11.08 4.26
N LYS A 54 -5.73 11.13 4.96
CA LYS A 54 -6.40 12.38 5.33
C LYS A 54 -5.55 13.26 6.26
N GLY A 55 -4.71 12.67 7.12
CA GLY A 55 -3.79 13.39 8.00
C GLY A 55 -2.53 13.96 7.32
N LEU A 56 -2.33 13.74 6.01
CA LEU A 56 -1.18 14.27 5.26
C LEU A 56 -1.53 15.58 4.55
N SER A 57 -0.52 16.38 4.20
CA SER A 57 -0.69 17.56 3.34
C SER A 57 -1.30 17.20 1.98
N LYS A 58 -2.03 18.13 1.36
CA LYS A 58 -2.73 17.90 0.08
C LYS A 58 -1.78 17.40 -1.03
N LYS A 59 -0.56 17.93 -1.07
CA LYS A 59 0.51 17.47 -1.97
C LYS A 59 0.79 15.96 -1.81
N LYS A 60 0.97 15.49 -0.58
CA LYS A 60 1.22 14.07 -0.28
C LYS A 60 -0.02 13.19 -0.52
N GLN A 61 -1.22 13.73 -0.30
CA GLN A 61 -2.47 13.02 -0.61
C GLN A 61 -2.58 12.72 -2.12
N ASN A 62 -2.20 13.69 -2.95
CA ASN A 62 -2.31 13.61 -4.40
C ASN A 62 -1.13 12.90 -5.08
N ASP A 63 0.04 12.80 -4.43
CA ASP A 63 1.20 12.10 -4.99
C ASP A 63 0.97 10.57 -5.06
N PRO A 64 0.87 9.97 -6.27
CA PRO A 64 0.63 8.53 -6.43
C PRO A 64 1.82 7.67 -6.00
N ASN A 65 2.98 8.26 -5.78
CA ASN A 65 4.23 7.56 -5.45
C ASN A 65 4.53 7.55 -3.95
N THR A 66 3.63 8.04 -3.09
CA THR A 66 3.80 7.83 -1.65
C THR A 66 3.69 6.35 -1.29
N PRO A 67 4.43 5.86 -0.27
CA PRO A 67 4.32 4.48 0.19
C PRO A 67 2.88 4.07 0.54
N ASN A 68 2.09 4.99 1.10
CA ASN A 68 0.69 4.75 1.42
C ASN A 68 -0.16 4.60 0.15
N ASN A 69 -0.08 5.52 -0.82
CA ASN A 69 -0.87 5.41 -2.06
C ASN A 69 -0.50 4.17 -2.88
N LEU A 70 0.78 3.80 -2.93
CA LEU A 70 1.22 2.54 -3.56
C LEU A 70 0.65 1.30 -2.85
N SER A 71 0.63 1.33 -1.52
CA SER A 71 0.03 0.23 -0.75
C SER A 71 -1.49 0.18 -0.93
N ARG A 72 -2.18 1.33 -0.93
CA ARG A 72 -3.62 1.43 -1.22
C ARG A 72 -3.96 0.85 -2.58
N LYS A 73 -3.17 1.16 -3.62
CA LYS A 73 -3.32 0.56 -4.95
C LYS A 73 -3.19 -0.96 -4.90
N ARG A 74 -2.19 -1.47 -4.20
CA ARG A 74 -1.98 -2.92 -4.03
C ARG A 74 -3.16 -3.62 -3.33
N TRP A 75 -3.77 -2.96 -2.35
CA TRP A 75 -4.95 -3.45 -1.64
C TRP A 75 -6.28 -3.16 -2.36
N LYS A 76 -6.23 -2.62 -3.59
CA LYS A 76 -7.40 -2.21 -4.38
C LYS A 76 -8.37 -1.30 -3.60
N CYS A 77 -7.83 -0.39 -2.80
CA CYS A 77 -8.64 0.49 -1.98
C CYS A 77 -9.43 1.51 -2.80
N SER A 78 -10.73 1.60 -2.53
CA SER A 78 -11.64 2.66 -2.95
C SER A 78 -12.25 3.29 -1.72
N GLY A 79 -11.85 4.53 -1.42
CA GLY A 79 -12.21 5.15 -0.14
C GLY A 79 -11.73 4.30 1.04
N ALA A 80 -12.62 3.97 1.96
CA ALA A 80 -12.32 3.15 3.14
C ALA A 80 -12.42 1.64 2.87
N LYS A 81 -12.83 1.22 1.67
CA LYS A 81 -13.14 -0.18 1.35
C LYS A 81 -12.17 -0.75 0.32
N SER A 82 -11.96 -2.06 0.35
CA SER A 82 -11.16 -2.78 -0.64
C SER A 82 -12.06 -3.40 -1.71
N ARG A 83 -11.66 -3.31 -2.98
CA ARG A 83 -12.40 -3.91 -4.11
C ARG A 83 -11.79 -5.26 -4.51
N LYS A 84 -12.59 -6.15 -5.10
CA LYS A 84 -12.11 -7.39 -5.71
C LYS A 84 -11.48 -7.13 -7.07
#